data_AF-U4UVG6-F1
#
_entry.id   AF-U4UVG6-F1
#
_cell.length_a   1.000
_cell.length_b   1.000
_cell.length_c   1.000
_cell.angle_alpha   90.00
_cell.angle_beta   90.00
_cell.angle_gamma   90.00
#
_symmetry.space_group_name_H-M   'P 1'
#
loop_
_entity.id
_entity.type
_entity.pdbx_description
1 polymer ?
#
loop_
_entity_poly.entity_id
_entity_poly.type
_entity_poly.pdbx_seq_one_letter_code
_entity_poly.pdbx_strand_id
1 'polypeptide(L)'
;MYSKSVVYRFTSFASAKIAAGHCTENLSKFVMKFGMSSLTITVSKESEVSITSTFDDIANLKKFDEELSKFVIELREAFDFMENNKSSVCVFNYQRDTVVDSLKLN
;
A
#
# COMPACT_ATOMS: atom_id res chain seq x y z
N MET A 1 1.25 -5.19 15.77
CA MET A 1 0.87 -4.82 14.40
C MET A 1 2.11 -4.88 13.52
N TYR A 2 2.13 -5.78 12.56
CA TYR A 2 3.21 -5.94 11.60
C TYR A 2 3.02 -4.96 10.44
N SER A 3 4.11 -4.48 9.85
CA SER A 3 4.07 -3.47 8.79
C SER A 3 4.92 -3.89 7.59
N LYS A 4 4.37 -3.67 6.40
CA LYS A 4 5.11 -3.77 5.14
C LYS A 4 5.11 -2.42 4.47
N SER A 5 6.30 -1.91 4.13
CA SER A 5 6.46 -0.64 3.43
C SER A 5 7.40 -0.79 2.24
N VAL A 6 6.97 -0.32 1.09
CA VAL A 6 7.78 -0.27 -0.12
C VAL A 6 7.67 1.10 -0.77
N VAL A 7 8.78 1.57 -1.32
CA VAL A 7 8.85 2.82 -2.08
C VAL A 7 9.36 2.51 -3.48
N TYR A 8 8.59 2.91 -4.49
CA TYR A 8 8.95 2.82 -5.90
C TYR A 8 9.28 4.20 -6.43
N ARG A 9 10.47 4.39 -6.98
CA ARG A 9 10.93 5.68 -7.54
C ARG A 9 10.95 5.61 -9.06
N PHE A 10 10.08 6.38 -9.69
CA PHE A 10 9.88 6.42 -11.14
C PHE A 10 10.71 7.54 -11.80
N THR A 11 10.86 7.46 -13.12
CA THR A 11 11.56 8.46 -13.94
C THR A 11 10.77 9.76 -14.12
N SER A 12 9.44 9.72 -13.95
CA SER A 12 8.58 10.90 -14.06
C SER A 12 7.40 10.87 -13.10
N PHE A 13 6.91 12.05 -12.72
CA PHE A 13 5.75 12.19 -11.84
C PHE A 13 4.45 11.68 -12.49
N ALA A 14 4.35 11.80 -13.82
CA ALA A 14 3.22 11.27 -14.58
C ALA A 14 3.19 9.73 -14.49
N SER A 15 4.33 9.07 -14.70
CA SER A 15 4.46 7.61 -14.55
C SER A 15 4.12 7.18 -13.12
N ALA A 16 4.63 7.90 -12.11
CA ALA A 16 4.33 7.62 -10.71
C ALA A 16 2.82 7.71 -10.40
N LYS A 17 2.11 8.71 -10.96
CA LYS A 17 0.66 8.85 -10.80
C LYS A 17 -0.11 7.69 -11.44
N ILE A 18 0.25 7.30 -12.67
CA ILE A 18 -0.40 6.20 -13.38
C ILE A 18 -0.16 4.89 -12.62
N ALA A 19 1.09 4.63 -12.24
CA ALA A 19 1.45 3.45 -11.46
C ALA A 19 0.71 3.41 -10.12
N ALA A 20 0.56 4.53 -9.41
CA ALA A 20 -0.20 4.58 -8.17
C ALA A 20 -1.68 4.25 -8.34
N GLY A 21 -2.30 4.68 -9.44
CA GLY A 21 -3.65 4.24 -9.81
C GLY A 21 -3.73 2.72 -9.96
N HIS A 22 -2.77 2.15 -10.70
CA HIS A 22 -2.69 0.70 -10.91
C HIS A 22 -2.41 -0.08 -9.61
N CYS A 23 -1.53 0.43 -8.74
CA CYS A 23 -1.30 -0.11 -7.40
C CYS A 23 -2.59 -0.08 -6.57
N THR A 24 -3.34 1.01 -6.61
CA THR A 24 -4.59 1.14 -5.86
C THR A 24 -5.63 0.12 -6.32
N GLU A 25 -5.81 -0.04 -7.63
CA GLU A 25 -6.76 -1.00 -8.18
C GLU A 25 -6.42 -2.45 -7.83
N ASN A 26 -5.15 -2.83 -7.87
CA ASN A 26 -4.74 -4.21 -7.60
C ASN A 26 -4.64 -4.52 -6.10
N LEU A 27 -4.03 -3.64 -5.32
CA LEU A 27 -3.72 -3.92 -3.91
C LEU A 27 -4.94 -3.72 -3.00
N SER A 28 -5.88 -2.84 -3.35
CA SER A 28 -7.10 -2.63 -2.55
C SER A 28 -7.96 -3.90 -2.48
N LYS A 29 -7.92 -4.76 -3.50
CA LYS A 29 -8.60 -6.07 -3.53
C LYS A 29 -8.12 -7.01 -2.41
N PHE A 30 -6.90 -6.78 -1.92
CA PHE A 30 -6.30 -7.60 -0.86
C PHE A 30 -6.63 -7.13 0.55
N VAL A 31 -7.20 -5.93 0.73
CA VAL A 31 -7.54 -5.36 2.04
C VAL A 31 -8.42 -6.32 2.84
N MET A 32 -9.54 -6.75 2.24
CA MET A 32 -10.43 -7.71 2.88
C MET A 32 -9.87 -9.14 2.85
N LYS A 33 -9.22 -9.54 1.75
CA LYS A 33 -8.70 -10.91 1.56
C LYS A 33 -7.67 -11.31 2.62
N PHE A 34 -6.82 -10.37 3.04
CA PHE A 34 -5.75 -10.62 4.02
C PHE A 34 -6.00 -9.93 5.36
N GLY A 35 -7.19 -9.38 5.59
CA GLY A 35 -7.52 -8.70 6.85
C GLY A 35 -6.53 -7.58 7.19
N MET A 36 -6.24 -6.72 6.22
CA MET A 36 -5.35 -5.57 6.43
C MET A 36 -5.99 -4.61 7.42
N SER A 37 -5.24 -4.22 8.45
CA SER A 37 -5.67 -3.18 9.39
C SER A 37 -5.56 -1.79 8.75
N SER A 38 -4.62 -1.60 7.81
CA SER A 38 -4.53 -0.40 6.97
C SER A 38 -3.82 -0.68 5.65
N LEU A 39 -4.14 0.12 4.63
CA LEU A 39 -3.41 0.23 3.37
C LEU A 39 -3.35 1.71 2.97
N THR A 40 -2.14 2.22 2.81
CA THR A 40 -1.85 3.60 2.43
C THR A 40 -1.00 3.60 1.18
N ILE A 41 -1.47 4.28 0.13
CA ILE A 41 -0.74 4.46 -1.13
C ILE A 41 -0.65 5.97 -1.37
N THR A 42 0.57 6.48 -1.51
CA THR A 42 0.82 7.91 -1.74
C THR A 42 1.74 8.11 -2.93
N VAL A 43 1.61 9.29 -3.56
CA VAL A 43 2.50 9.75 -4.64
C VAL A 43 3.15 11.06 -4.22
N SER A 44 4.47 11.09 -4.17
CA SER A 44 5.24 12.30 -3.87
C SER A 44 5.58 13.10 -5.12
N LYS A 45 5.95 14.37 -4.95
CA LYS A 45 6.38 15.24 -6.07
C LYS A 45 7.70 14.77 -6.68
N GLU A 46 8.47 14.01 -5.92
CA GLU A 46 9.76 13.40 -6.28
C GLU A 46 9.57 12.13 -7.14
N SER A 47 8.36 11.90 -7.65
CA SER A 47 8.01 10.74 -8.48
C SER A 47 8.13 9.41 -7.74
N GLU A 48 7.83 9.41 -6.44
CA GLU A 48 7.85 8.20 -5.62
C GLU A 48 6.43 7.75 -5.28
N VAL A 49 6.16 6.45 -5.43
CA VAL A 49 4.95 5.80 -4.94
C VAL A 49 5.32 5.03 -3.68
N SER A 50 4.74 5.43 -2.55
CA SER A 50 4.92 4.73 -1.27
C SER A 50 3.69 3.91 -0.95
N ILE A 51 3.89 2.64 -0.64
CA ILE A 51 2.83 1.70 -0.25
C ILE A 51 3.18 1.23 1.15
N THR A 52 2.25 1.42 2.09
CA THR A 52 2.38 0.93 3.46
C THR A 52 1.12 0.19 3.85
N SER A 53 1.28 -1.00 4.41
CA SER A 53 0.18 -1.83 4.87
C SER A 53 0.49 -2.40 6.25
N THR A 54 -0.54 -2.53 7.08
CA THR A 54 -0.42 -3.08 8.43
C THR A 54 -1.35 -4.26 8.64
N PHE A 55 -0.89 -5.19 9.48
CA PHE A 55 -1.56 -6.45 9.76
C PHE A 55 -1.48 -6.79 11.24
N ASP A 56 -2.52 -7.44 11.77
CA ASP A 56 -2.49 -7.97 13.12
C ASP A 56 -1.82 -9.35 13.19
N ASP A 57 -1.87 -10.12 12.09
CA ASP A 57 -1.24 -11.44 11.95
C ASP A 57 -0.06 -11.40 10.95
N ILE A 58 1.09 -11.91 11.37
CA ILE A 58 2.28 -12.07 10.54
C ILE A 58 2.06 -13.01 9.36
N ALA A 59 1.19 -14.02 9.49
CA ALA A 59 0.90 -14.94 8.39
C ALA A 59 0.22 -14.21 7.22
N ASN A 60 -0.66 -13.25 7.51
CA ASN A 60 -1.31 -12.42 6.49
C ASN A 60 -0.32 -11.45 5.84
N LEU A 61 0.60 -10.87 6.61
CA LEU A 61 1.69 -10.07 6.05
C LEU A 61 2.52 -10.89 5.04
N LYS A 62 2.89 -12.12 5.39
CA LYS A 62 3.69 -12.99 4.49
C LYS A 62 2.96 -13.28 3.18
N LYS A 63 1.66 -13.62 3.25
CA LYS A 63 0.82 -13.83 2.06
C LYS A 63 0.74 -12.58 1.19
N PHE A 64 0.58 -11.41 1.81
CA PHE A 64 0.59 -10.15 1.08
C PHE A 64 1.96 -9.87 0.43
N ASP A 65 3.06 -10.17 1.12
CA ASP A 65 4.41 -9.98 0.59
C ASP A 65 4.67 -10.84 -0.67
N GLU A 66 4.16 -12.07 -0.68
CA GLU A 66 4.20 -12.95 -1.86
C GLU A 66 3.41 -12.37 -3.04
N GLU A 67 2.20 -11.88 -2.82
CA GLU A 67 1.38 -11.26 -3.88
C GLU A 67 1.96 -9.93 -4.36
N LEU A 68 2.51 -9.13 -3.46
CA LEU A 68 3.20 -7.88 -3.79
C LEU A 68 4.43 -8.15 -4.65
N SER A 69 5.16 -9.23 -4.38
CA SER A 69 6.33 -9.66 -5.16
C SER A 69 5.94 -10.10 -6.58
N LYS A 70 4.77 -10.72 -6.76
CA LYS A 70 4.26 -11.03 -8.12
C LYS A 70 3.83 -9.76 -8.84
N PHE A 71 3.08 -8.90 -8.15
CA PHE A 71 2.62 -7.63 -8.69
C PHE A 71 3.78 -6.71 -9.11
N VAL A 72 4.88 -6.66 -8.35
CA VAL A 72 6.01 -5.80 -8.72
C VAL A 72 6.72 -6.28 -9.99
N ILE A 73 6.72 -7.60 -10.25
CA ILE A 73 7.25 -8.17 -11.50
C ILE A 73 6.38 -7.71 -12.67
N GLU A 74 5.06 -7.84 -12.57
CA GLU A 74 4.12 -7.35 -13.59
C GLU A 74 4.25 -5.83 -13.80
N LEU A 75 4.38 -5.06 -12.72
CA LEU A 75 4.53 -3.61 -12.78
C LEU A 75 5.81 -3.19 -13.54
N ARG A 76 6.88 -4.00 -13.43
CA ARG A 76 8.15 -3.76 -14.15
C ARG A 76 8.05 -4.01 -15.65
N GLU A 77 7.04 -4.73 -16.13
CA GLU A 77 6.81 -4.89 -17.57
C GLU A 77 6.28 -3.59 -18.20
N ALA A 78 5.60 -2.74 -17.41
CA ALA A 78 5.00 -1.50 -17.88
C ALA A 78 5.81 -0.25 -17.53
N PHE A 79 6.66 -0.29 -16.49
CA PHE A 79 7.37 0.89 -15.99
C PHE A 79 8.82 0.60 -15.58
N ASP A 80 9.71 1.54 -15.90
CA ASP A 80 11.04 1.60 -15.29
C ASP A 80 11.01 2.35 -13.96
N PHE A 81 11.37 1.66 -12.88
CA PHE A 81 11.47 2.24 -11.53
C PHE A 81 12.48 1.51 -10.64
N MET A 82 13.03 2.23 -9.68
CA MET A 82 13.81 1.66 -8.58
C MET A 82 12.90 1.29 -7.41
N GLU A 83 13.20 0.19 -6.73
CA GLU A 83 12.44 -0.27 -5.57
C GLU A 83 13.29 -0.22 -4.30
N ASN A 84 12.69 0.28 -3.23
CA ASN A 84 13.22 0.21 -1.88
C ASN A 84 12.19 -0.47 -0.99
N ASN A 85 12.43 -1.75 -0.71
CA ASN A 85 11.51 -2.63 0.00
C ASN A 85 12.01 -2.88 1.43
N LYS A 86 11.14 -2.63 2.43
CA LYS A 86 11.47 -2.79 3.85
C LYS A 86 10.31 -3.42 4.61
N SER A 87 10.59 -4.48 5.36
CA SER A 87 9.66 -5.05 6.34
C SER A 87 10.00 -4.52 7.73
N SER A 88 8.98 -4.14 8.51
CA SER A 88 9.17 -3.49 9.81
C SER A 88 8.09 -3.90 10.83
N VAL A 89 8.36 -3.64 12.11
CA VAL A 89 7.36 -3.79 13.17
C VAL A 89 6.87 -2.40 13.56
N CYS A 90 5.55 -2.20 13.55
CA CYS A 90 4.96 -0.95 14.00
C CYS A 90 4.95 -0.92 15.53
N VAL A 91 5.74 -0.01 16.11
CA VAL A 91 5.84 0.18 17.57
C VAL A 91 4.75 1.12 18.09
N PHE A 92 4.33 2.10 17.26
CA PHE A 92 3.29 3.05 17.59
C PHE A 92 2.54 3.48 16.31
N ASN A 93 1.21 3.40 16.33
CA ASN A 93 0.36 3.93 15.27
C ASN A 93 -0.81 4.68 15.93
N TYR A 94 -0.99 5.96 15.58
CA TYR A 94 -2.13 6.75 16.01
C TYR A 94 -2.91 7.19 14.77
N GLN A 95 -4.16 6.78 14.70
CA GLN A 95 -5.11 7.23 13.69
C GLN A 95 -6.30 7.85 14.43
N ARG A 96 -6.61 9.11 14.14
CA ARG A 96 -7.79 9.77 14.69
C ARG A 96 -9.02 9.20 13.99
N ASP A 97 -9.92 8.55 14.73
CA ASP A 97 -11.20 8.12 14.19
C ASP A 97 -12.00 9.32 13.71
N THR A 98 -12.55 9.21 12.50
CA THR A 98 -13.51 10.19 11.97
C THR A 98 -14.89 9.59 12.19
N VAL A 99 -15.51 9.88 13.32
CA VAL A 99 -16.89 9.45 13.58
C VAL A 99 -17.79 10.26 12.64
N VAL A 100 -18.37 9.59 11.64
CA VAL A 100 -19.50 10.14 10.88
C VAL A 100 -20.75 9.78 11.69
N ASP A 101 -21.31 10.74 12.41
CA ASP A 101 -22.61 10.57 13.05
C ASP A 101 -23.65 10.29 11.95
N SER A 102 -24.10 9.04 11.86
CA SER A 102 -25.24 8.69 11.02
C SER A 102 -26.48 9.33 11.65
N LEU A 103 -26.92 10.48 11.10
CA LEU A 103 -28.22 11.07 11.41
C LEU A 103 -29.31 10.07 11.00
N LYS A 104 -30.01 9.49 11.99
CA LYS A 104 -31.26 8.78 11.73
C LYS A 104 -32.31 9.82 11.36
N LEU A 105 -32.70 9.86 10.09
CA LEU A 105 -33.96 10.51 9.71
C LEU A 105 -35.10 9.64 10.24
N ASN A 106 -35.89 10.21 11.15
CA ASN A 106 -37.17 9.66 11.61
C ASN A 106 -38.25 9.83 10.54
#